data_AF-A0A662HGI4-F1
#
_entry.id   AF-A0A662HGI4-F1
#
_cell.length_a   1.000
_cell.length_b   1.000
_cell.length_c   1.000
_cell.angle_alpha   90.00
_cell.angle_beta   90.00
_cell.angle_gamma   90.00
#
_symmetry.space_group_name_H-M   'P 1'
#
loop_
_entity.id
_entity.type
_entity.pdbx_description
1 polymer ?
#
loop_
_entity_poly.entity_id
_entity_poly.type
_entity_poly.pdbx_seq_one_letter_code
_entity_poly.pdbx_strand_id
1 'polypeptide(L)'
;MLFKRLSYRLILTMSPSMELIKLINDLRCRVGDVPLSKLNSLYHQARMNRIAFYFLSLLHENRLLPRSLIGDYLKLEIRYKRTTEKFIQVSSDLESLGVDFAIFKSLKPYPTTTVDIDTIIFDGFKEAFDGLLSKGYVLWGYGPESVTLRDPDGVIGIDLYNEIAISKFIYFDKEYLRRFKARVDLN
;
A
#
# COMPACT_ATOMS: atom_id res chain seq x y z
N MET A 1 52.97 -32.17 8.63
CA MET A 1 51.85 -31.47 9.30
C MET A 1 50.68 -31.42 8.33
N LEU A 2 49.62 -32.22 8.55
CA LEU A 2 48.44 -32.30 7.68
C LEU A 2 47.55 -31.08 7.89
N PHE A 3 47.26 -30.31 6.84
CA PHE A 3 46.13 -29.37 6.83
C PHE A 3 44.93 -30.04 6.16
N LYS A 4 43.96 -30.49 6.97
CA LYS A 4 42.63 -30.91 6.49
C LYS A 4 41.88 -29.67 5.99
N ARG A 5 41.58 -29.62 4.69
CA ARG A 5 40.60 -28.70 4.12
C ARG A 5 39.20 -29.10 4.63
N LEU A 6 38.68 -28.38 5.62
CA LEU A 6 37.26 -28.43 5.97
C LEU A 6 36.48 -27.70 4.87
N SER A 7 35.83 -28.46 3.99
CA SER A 7 34.86 -27.92 3.04
C SER A 7 33.57 -27.65 3.82
N TYR A 8 33.34 -26.39 4.19
CA TYR A 8 32.03 -25.95 4.65
C TYR A 8 31.11 -25.80 3.43
N ARG A 9 30.31 -26.83 3.14
CA ARG A 9 29.07 -26.64 2.37
C ARG A 9 28.09 -25.93 3.30
N LEU A 10 28.07 -24.59 3.27
CA LEU A 10 26.90 -23.86 3.75
C LEU A 10 25.75 -24.22 2.80
N ILE A 11 24.85 -25.09 3.25
CA ILE A 11 23.51 -25.16 2.68
C ILE A 11 22.83 -23.87 3.15
N LEU A 12 22.92 -22.80 2.36
CA LEU A 12 22.14 -21.59 2.57
C LEU A 12 20.68 -21.95 2.37
N THR A 13 19.98 -22.33 3.44
CA THR A 13 18.53 -22.39 3.45
C THR A 13 18.00 -21.00 3.17
N MET A 14 17.27 -20.82 2.07
CA MET A 14 16.65 -19.53 1.74
C MET A 14 15.75 -19.07 2.89
N SER A 15 15.80 -17.78 3.22
CA SER A 15 14.91 -17.23 4.25
C SER A 15 13.45 -17.27 3.75
N PRO A 16 12.46 -17.36 4.66
CA PRO A 16 11.04 -17.36 4.28
C PRO A 16 10.62 -16.16 3.44
N SER A 17 11.24 -14.99 3.64
CA SER A 17 10.99 -13.78 2.84
C SER A 17 11.54 -13.91 1.41
N MET A 18 12.72 -14.51 1.23
CA MET A 18 13.27 -14.77 -0.09
C MET A 18 12.46 -15.81 -0.85
N GLU A 19 11.94 -16.82 -0.15
CA GLU A 19 11.01 -17.80 -0.73
C GLU A 19 9.69 -17.17 -1.14
N LEU A 20 9.16 -16.23 -0.35
CA LEU A 20 7.96 -15.46 -0.70
C LEU A 20 8.19 -14.63 -1.96
N ILE A 21 9.31 -13.90 -2.04
CA ILE A 21 9.67 -13.10 -3.23
C ILE A 21 9.80 -14.00 -4.46
N LYS A 22 10.49 -15.13 -4.32
CA LYS A 22 10.64 -16.10 -5.40
C LYS A 22 9.28 -16.61 -5.87
N LEU A 23 8.41 -17.04 -4.95
CA LEU A 23 7.08 -17.52 -5.31
C LEU A 23 6.24 -16.43 -5.96
N ILE A 24 6.27 -15.19 -5.47
CA ILE A 24 5.56 -14.07 -6.11
C ILE A 24 6.05 -13.88 -7.54
N ASN A 25 7.36 -13.95 -7.80
CA ASN A 25 7.91 -13.87 -9.14
C ASN A 25 7.50 -15.05 -10.02
N ASP A 26 7.51 -16.27 -9.48
CA ASP A 26 7.11 -17.49 -10.19
C ASP A 26 5.61 -17.45 -10.54
N LEU A 27 4.74 -17.03 -9.61
CA LEU A 27 3.29 -16.85 -9.82
C LEU A 27 2.96 -15.81 -10.90
N ARG A 28 3.87 -14.88 -11.19
CA ARG A 28 3.72 -13.92 -12.30
C ARG A 28 4.09 -14.52 -13.66
N CYS A 29 4.82 -15.64 -13.70
CA CYS A 29 5.47 -16.16 -14.91
C CYS A 29 5.02 -17.57 -15.34
N ARG A 30 4.63 -18.47 -14.41
CA ARG A 30 3.98 -19.81 -14.57
C ARG A 30 4.19 -20.62 -13.29
N VAL A 31 3.27 -21.54 -12.96
CA VAL A 31 3.31 -22.26 -11.67
C VAL A 31 3.58 -23.76 -11.82
N GLY A 32 4.37 -24.31 -10.89
CA GLY A 32 4.39 -25.73 -10.53
C GLY A 32 3.76 -25.96 -9.15
N ASP A 33 3.38 -27.19 -8.81
CA ASP A 33 2.66 -27.50 -7.57
C ASP A 33 3.42 -27.06 -6.30
N VAL A 34 2.80 -26.19 -5.48
CA VAL A 34 3.33 -25.74 -4.17
C VAL A 34 2.55 -26.40 -3.04
N PRO A 35 3.20 -27.09 -2.07
CA PRO A 35 2.51 -27.71 -0.95
C PRO A 35 1.71 -26.72 -0.08
N LEU A 36 0.53 -27.13 0.37
CA LEU A 36 -0.38 -26.30 1.19
C LEU A 36 0.26 -25.76 2.48
N SER A 37 1.04 -26.60 3.18
CA SER A 37 1.75 -26.19 4.41
C SER A 37 2.73 -25.04 4.14
N LYS A 38 3.37 -25.05 2.96
CA LYS A 38 4.26 -23.98 2.52
C LYS A 38 3.48 -22.70 2.21
N LEU A 39 2.32 -22.79 1.55
CA LEU A 39 1.46 -21.64 1.27
C LEU A 39 1.01 -20.91 2.54
N ASN A 40 0.63 -21.63 3.60
CA ASN A 40 0.25 -21.00 4.87
C ASN A 40 1.42 -20.24 5.53
N SER A 41 2.62 -20.82 5.52
CA SER A 41 3.83 -20.15 6.01
C SER A 41 4.15 -18.89 5.21
N LEU A 42 4.05 -18.97 3.88
CA LEU A 42 4.28 -17.82 3.00
C LEU A 42 3.20 -16.75 3.14
N TYR A 43 1.94 -17.14 3.39
CA TYR A 43 0.88 -16.17 3.70
C TYR A 43 1.15 -15.43 5.02
N HIS A 44 1.64 -16.12 6.05
CA HIS A 44 2.07 -15.47 7.28
C HIS A 44 3.18 -14.43 7.01
N GLN A 45 4.17 -14.79 6.18
CA GLN A 45 5.21 -13.85 5.74
C GLN A 45 4.62 -12.67 4.95
N ALA A 46 3.67 -12.91 4.05
CA ALA A 46 3.02 -11.86 3.29
C ALA A 46 2.27 -10.87 4.19
N ARG A 47 1.62 -11.35 5.26
CA ARG A 47 1.00 -10.49 6.29
C ARG A 47 2.01 -9.63 7.01
N MET A 48 3.12 -10.22 7.48
CA MET A 48 4.18 -9.47 8.17
C MET A 48 4.78 -8.36 7.30
N ASN A 49 4.86 -8.59 5.98
CA ASN A 49 5.39 -7.64 5.02
C ASN A 49 4.31 -6.72 4.39
N ARG A 50 3.07 -6.73 4.93
CA ARG A 50 1.94 -5.91 4.44
C ARG A 50 1.61 -6.09 2.94
N ILE A 51 1.83 -7.29 2.41
CA ILE A 51 1.51 -7.68 1.01
C ILE A 51 0.55 -8.88 0.96
N ALA A 52 -0.20 -9.11 2.05
CA ALA A 52 -1.14 -10.22 2.18
C ALA A 52 -2.18 -10.26 1.05
N PHE A 53 -2.82 -9.12 0.77
CA PHE A 53 -3.86 -9.08 -0.26
C PHE A 53 -3.28 -9.33 -1.65
N TYR A 54 -2.13 -8.75 -1.96
CA TYR A 54 -1.42 -9.02 -3.22
C TYR A 54 -1.10 -10.51 -3.38
N PHE A 55 -0.53 -11.13 -2.33
CA PHE A 55 -0.20 -12.55 -2.35
C PHE A 55 -1.43 -13.43 -2.59
N LEU A 56 -2.53 -13.18 -1.88
CA LEU A 56 -3.77 -13.96 -2.08
C LEU A 56 -4.40 -13.71 -3.45
N SER A 57 -4.30 -12.49 -3.99
CA SER A 57 -4.78 -12.17 -5.34
C SER A 57 -4.03 -12.96 -6.41
N LEU A 58 -2.69 -13.04 -6.31
CA LEU A 58 -1.88 -13.87 -7.20
C LEU A 58 -2.27 -15.35 -7.12
N LEU A 59 -2.51 -15.89 -5.93
CA LEU A 59 -2.98 -17.27 -5.77
C LEU A 59 -4.38 -17.47 -6.38
N HIS A 60 -5.28 -16.50 -6.21
CA HIS A 60 -6.63 -16.55 -6.78
C HIS A 60 -6.60 -16.53 -8.31
N GLU A 61 -5.86 -15.58 -8.91
CA GLU A 61 -5.68 -15.45 -10.36
C GLU A 61 -5.09 -16.72 -10.99
N ASN A 62 -4.15 -17.37 -10.29
CA ASN A 62 -3.55 -18.61 -10.72
C ASN A 62 -4.36 -19.88 -10.34
N ARG A 63 -5.55 -19.73 -9.75
CA ARG A 63 -6.42 -20.85 -9.29
C ARG A 63 -5.76 -21.77 -8.25
N LEU A 64 -4.86 -21.22 -7.45
CA LEU A 64 -4.10 -21.89 -6.39
C LEU A 64 -4.54 -21.47 -4.98
N LEU A 65 -5.54 -20.60 -4.85
CA LEU A 65 -6.02 -20.12 -3.56
C LEU A 65 -6.61 -21.29 -2.74
N PRO A 66 -6.00 -21.66 -1.61
CA PRO A 66 -6.53 -22.73 -0.78
C PRO A 66 -7.87 -22.35 -0.14
N ARG A 67 -8.76 -23.34 0.03
CA ARG A 67 -10.07 -23.13 0.69
C ARG A 67 -9.96 -22.47 2.06
N SER A 68 -8.91 -22.79 2.82
CA SER A 68 -8.65 -22.22 4.15
C SER A 68 -8.36 -20.71 4.12
N LEU A 69 -7.97 -20.14 2.98
CA LEU A 69 -7.59 -18.73 2.83
C LEU A 69 -8.65 -17.89 2.07
N ILE A 70 -9.73 -18.51 1.60
CA ILE A 70 -10.79 -17.81 0.84
C ILE A 70 -11.44 -16.70 1.68
N GLY A 71 -11.73 -16.97 2.96
CA GLY A 71 -12.34 -15.97 3.85
C GLY A 71 -11.48 -14.72 4.02
N ASP A 72 -10.17 -14.91 4.19
CA ASP A 72 -9.20 -13.82 4.29
C ASP A 72 -9.08 -13.05 2.98
N TYR A 73 -9.06 -13.74 1.84
CA TYR A 73 -9.06 -13.12 0.51
C TYR A 73 -10.28 -12.23 0.33
N LEU A 74 -11.49 -12.76 0.54
CA LEU A 74 -12.73 -11.99 0.37
C LEU A 74 -12.80 -10.77 1.29
N LYS A 75 -12.37 -10.93 2.55
CA LYS A 75 -12.31 -9.82 3.50
C LYS A 75 -11.37 -8.70 3.02
N LEU A 76 -10.19 -9.06 2.51
CA LEU A 76 -9.23 -8.09 2.01
C LEU A 76 -9.67 -7.49 0.68
N GLU A 77 -10.34 -8.25 -0.18
CA GLU A 77 -10.91 -7.76 -1.45
C GLU A 77 -11.99 -6.70 -1.21
N ILE A 78 -12.91 -6.95 -0.27
CA ILE A 78 -13.92 -5.96 0.13
C ILE A 78 -13.25 -4.69 0.67
N ARG A 79 -12.22 -4.83 1.50
CA ARG A 79 -11.46 -3.68 2.01
C ARG A 79 -10.77 -2.92 0.88
N TYR A 80 -10.14 -3.61 -0.05
CA TYR A 80 -9.48 -3.02 -1.21
C TYR A 80 -10.45 -2.21 -2.08
N LYS A 81 -11.63 -2.77 -2.39
CA LYS A 81 -12.68 -2.08 -3.15
C LYS A 81 -13.12 -0.78 -2.47
N ARG A 82 -13.44 -0.86 -1.16
CA ARG A 82 -13.79 0.33 -0.36
C ARG A 82 -12.67 1.37 -0.33
N THR A 83 -11.42 0.95 -0.15
CA THR A 83 -10.28 1.86 -0.18
C THR A 83 -10.13 2.52 -1.56
N THR A 84 -10.38 1.78 -2.65
CA THR A 84 -10.34 2.30 -4.03
C THR A 84 -11.43 3.35 -4.27
N GLU A 85 -12.65 3.09 -3.80
CA GLU A 85 -13.75 4.08 -3.81
C GLU A 85 -13.36 5.35 -3.05
N LYS A 86 -12.63 5.23 -1.94
CA LYS A 86 -12.15 6.39 -1.17
C LYS A 86 -11.06 7.19 -1.88
N PHE A 87 -10.15 6.53 -2.61
CA PHE A 87 -9.20 7.25 -3.47
C PHE A 87 -9.94 8.12 -4.50
N ILE A 88 -10.98 7.58 -5.13
CA ILE A 88 -11.79 8.30 -6.11
C ILE A 88 -12.55 9.46 -5.44
N GLN A 89 -13.19 9.21 -4.30
CA GLN A 89 -13.96 10.21 -3.57
C GLN A 89 -13.08 11.40 -3.14
N VAL A 90 -11.95 11.14 -2.47
CA VAL A 90 -11.03 12.19 -1.99
C VAL A 90 -10.50 13.00 -3.17
N SER A 91 -10.16 12.33 -4.27
CA SER A 91 -9.70 13.01 -5.49
C SER A 91 -10.80 13.93 -6.05
N SER A 92 -12.02 13.43 -6.19
CA SER A 92 -13.16 14.22 -6.67
C SER A 92 -13.49 15.39 -5.74
N ASP A 93 -13.38 15.20 -4.44
CA ASP A 93 -13.63 16.24 -3.45
C ASP A 93 -12.61 17.36 -3.56
N LEU A 94 -11.32 17.04 -3.66
CA LEU A 94 -10.24 18.01 -3.85
C LEU A 94 -10.34 18.70 -5.23
N GLU A 95 -10.61 17.96 -6.29
CA GLU A 95 -10.83 18.53 -7.63
C GLU A 95 -11.98 19.54 -7.63
N SER A 96 -13.09 19.24 -6.93
CA SER A 96 -14.23 20.16 -6.81
C SER A 96 -13.93 21.45 -6.04
N LEU A 97 -12.88 21.44 -5.22
CA LEU A 97 -12.38 22.63 -4.50
C LEU A 97 -11.39 23.44 -5.35
N GLY A 98 -11.00 22.94 -6.53
CA GLY A 98 -10.04 23.60 -7.41
C GLY A 98 -8.61 23.61 -6.88
N VAL A 99 -8.27 22.74 -5.92
CA VAL A 99 -6.92 22.67 -5.34
C VAL A 99 -6.02 21.76 -6.17
N ASP A 100 -4.74 22.12 -6.31
CA ASP A 100 -3.75 21.25 -6.95
C ASP A 100 -3.15 20.30 -5.93
N PHE A 101 -3.31 19.00 -6.16
CA PHE A 101 -2.87 17.95 -5.27
C PHE A 101 -2.32 16.74 -6.02
N ALA A 102 -1.65 15.85 -5.29
CA ALA A 102 -1.40 14.49 -5.73
C ALA A 102 -1.56 13.51 -4.56
N ILE A 103 -2.13 12.35 -4.86
CA ILE A 103 -2.05 11.20 -3.96
C ILE A 103 -0.69 10.54 -4.18
N PHE A 104 0.11 10.42 -3.13
CA PHE A 104 1.48 9.95 -3.20
C PHE A 104 1.69 8.79 -2.22
N LYS A 105 2.60 7.86 -2.50
CA LYS A 105 2.95 6.68 -1.66
C LYS A 105 1.85 5.63 -1.43
N SER A 106 0.57 5.99 -1.41
CA SER A 106 -0.52 5.10 -1.01
C SER A 106 -1.01 4.21 -2.15
N LEU A 107 -0.95 4.69 -3.40
CA LEU A 107 -1.18 3.85 -4.59
C LEU A 107 0.07 3.01 -4.88
N LYS A 108 -0.10 1.69 -4.95
CA LYS A 108 0.95 0.72 -5.27
C LYS A 108 0.70 0.10 -6.64
N PRO A 109 1.72 -0.38 -7.36
CA PRO A 109 1.57 -1.07 -8.65
C PRO A 109 1.02 -2.50 -8.51
N TYR A 110 0.37 -2.80 -7.38
CA TYR A 110 -0.23 -4.09 -7.05
C TYR A 110 -1.37 -3.86 -6.04
N PRO A 111 -2.38 -4.75 -6.00
CA PRO A 111 -3.52 -4.60 -5.10
C PRO A 111 -3.07 -4.64 -3.63
N THR A 112 -3.42 -3.59 -2.89
CA THR A 112 -3.04 -3.44 -1.47
C THR A 112 -4.16 -2.83 -0.66
N THR A 113 -4.30 -3.26 0.58
CA THR A 113 -5.16 -2.58 1.56
C THR A 113 -4.30 -1.57 2.32
N THR A 114 -4.43 -0.28 1.99
CA THR A 114 -3.83 0.80 2.81
C THR A 114 -4.75 1.16 3.99
N VAL A 115 -4.16 1.77 5.00
CA VAL A 115 -4.87 2.31 6.18
C VAL A 115 -5.12 3.80 6.06
N ASP A 116 -4.28 4.49 5.26
CA ASP A 116 -4.33 5.92 5.06
C ASP A 116 -4.11 6.27 3.57
N ILE A 117 -4.65 7.42 3.14
CA ILE A 117 -4.42 8.04 1.84
C ILE A 117 -3.57 9.29 2.06
N ASP A 118 -2.29 9.20 1.72
CA ASP A 118 -1.36 10.31 1.77
C ASP A 118 -1.56 11.19 0.54
N THR A 119 -1.87 12.45 0.79
CA THR A 119 -2.19 13.46 -0.22
C THR A 119 -1.32 14.68 0.01
N ILE A 120 -0.50 15.06 -0.97
CA ILE A 120 0.26 16.31 -0.95
C ILE A 120 -0.57 17.39 -1.63
N ILE A 121 -0.73 18.54 -0.98
CA ILE A 121 -1.33 19.73 -1.57
C ILE A 121 -0.20 20.63 -2.07
N PHE A 122 -0.18 20.92 -3.37
CA PHE A 122 0.81 21.81 -3.96
C PHE A 122 0.49 23.27 -3.63
N ASP A 123 -0.77 23.67 -3.84
CA ASP A 123 -1.28 25.01 -3.57
C ASP A 123 -2.63 24.96 -2.84
N GLY A 124 -2.85 25.92 -1.94
CA GLY A 124 -4.14 26.07 -1.27
C GLY A 124 -4.42 25.05 -0.16
N PHE A 125 -3.44 24.80 0.71
CA PHE A 125 -3.57 23.82 1.80
C PHE A 125 -4.75 24.12 2.74
N LYS A 126 -4.95 25.40 3.10
CA LYS A 126 -6.03 25.81 3.99
C LYS A 126 -7.39 25.60 3.32
N GLU A 127 -7.49 25.91 2.05
CA GLU A 127 -8.67 25.75 1.21
C GLU A 127 -9.03 24.25 1.08
N ALA A 128 -8.04 23.39 0.87
CA ALA A 128 -8.23 21.95 0.86
C ALA A 128 -8.72 21.45 2.22
N PHE A 129 -8.10 21.88 3.32
CA PHE A 129 -8.47 21.49 4.68
C PHE A 129 -9.89 21.92 5.04
N ASP A 130 -10.20 23.21 4.95
CA ASP A 130 -11.52 23.76 5.29
C ASP A 130 -12.60 23.19 4.36
N GLY A 131 -12.27 23.05 3.07
CA GLY A 131 -13.16 22.47 2.06
C GLY A 131 -13.52 21.02 2.39
N LEU A 132 -12.55 20.19 2.78
CA LEU A 132 -12.82 18.81 3.19
C LEU A 132 -13.60 18.75 4.50
N LEU A 133 -13.32 19.61 5.48
CA LEU A 133 -14.16 19.70 6.70
C LEU A 133 -15.62 20.03 6.36
N SER A 134 -15.86 20.97 5.44
CA SER A 134 -17.22 21.32 5.00
C SER A 134 -17.94 20.19 4.24
N LYS A 135 -17.17 19.24 3.68
CA LYS A 135 -17.68 18.01 3.05
C LYS A 135 -17.88 16.86 4.05
N GLY A 136 -17.72 17.10 5.35
CA GLY A 136 -17.99 16.12 6.40
C GLY A 136 -16.79 15.26 6.81
N TYR A 137 -15.59 15.57 6.33
CA TYR A 137 -14.37 14.94 6.85
C TYR A 137 -14.12 15.44 8.27
N VAL A 138 -13.58 14.57 9.14
CA VAL A 138 -13.36 14.90 10.55
C VAL A 138 -11.87 14.95 10.85
N LEU A 139 -11.41 16.05 11.44
CA LEU A 139 -10.04 16.16 11.92
C LEU A 139 -9.75 15.10 13.00
N TRP A 140 -8.69 14.32 12.78
CA TRP A 140 -8.25 13.27 13.72
C TRP A 140 -6.89 13.60 14.35
N GLY A 141 -5.99 14.27 13.63
CA GLY A 141 -4.65 14.55 14.14
C GLY A 141 -3.91 15.66 13.42
N TYR A 142 -2.83 16.12 14.05
CA TYR A 142 -1.91 17.11 13.52
C TYR A 142 -0.49 16.56 13.50
N GLY A 143 0.20 16.83 12.40
CA GLY A 143 1.65 16.76 12.27
C GLY A 143 2.23 18.17 12.03
N PRO A 144 3.55 18.34 12.10
CA PRO A 144 4.16 19.65 11.83
C PRO A 144 3.91 20.19 10.43
N GLU A 145 3.82 19.30 9.43
CA GLU A 145 3.61 19.65 8.01
C GLU A 145 2.42 18.87 7.41
N SER A 146 1.53 18.35 8.25
CA SER A 146 0.37 17.59 7.80
C SER A 146 -0.79 17.63 8.79
N VAL A 147 -1.97 17.28 8.32
CA VAL A 147 -3.15 16.98 9.13
C VAL A 147 -3.72 15.64 8.72
N THR A 148 -4.19 14.87 9.69
CA THR A 148 -4.90 13.62 9.43
C THR A 148 -6.38 13.87 9.56
N LEU A 149 -7.12 13.70 8.47
CA LEU A 149 -8.58 13.68 8.46
C LEU A 149 -9.08 12.25 8.42
N ARG A 150 -10.30 12.03 8.88
CA ARG A 150 -11.06 10.80 8.68
C ARG A 150 -12.12 11.06 7.63
N ASP A 151 -12.27 10.15 6.68
CA ASP A 151 -13.34 10.26 5.69
C ASP A 151 -14.74 10.18 6.35
N PRO A 152 -15.79 10.71 5.70
CA PRO A 152 -17.14 10.74 6.28
C PRO A 152 -17.70 9.37 6.69
N ASP A 153 -17.32 8.31 5.99
CA ASP A 153 -17.80 6.95 6.29
C ASP A 153 -16.91 6.23 7.32
N GLY A 154 -15.82 6.87 7.76
CA GLY A 154 -14.90 6.36 8.75
C GLY A 154 -14.11 5.13 8.33
N VAL A 155 -13.97 4.91 7.03
CA VAL A 155 -13.29 3.77 6.39
C VAL A 155 -11.77 3.94 6.42
N ILE A 156 -11.26 5.15 6.19
CA ILE A 156 -9.85 5.42 5.94
C ILE A 156 -9.41 6.79 6.48
N GLY A 157 -8.15 6.88 6.91
CA GLY A 157 -7.50 8.16 7.21
C GLY A 157 -7.02 8.84 5.93
N ILE A 158 -7.07 10.17 5.89
CA ILE A 158 -6.53 11.00 4.82
C ILE A 158 -5.45 11.88 5.42
N ASP A 159 -4.19 11.60 5.12
CA ASP A 159 -3.09 12.44 5.54
C ASP A 159 -2.88 13.53 4.48
N LEU A 160 -3.29 14.75 4.81
CA LEU A 160 -3.08 15.94 4.00
C LEU A 160 -1.75 16.57 4.39
N TYR A 161 -0.79 16.54 3.48
CA TYR A 161 0.52 17.13 3.65
C TYR A 161 0.55 18.50 3.00
N ASN A 162 1.11 19.47 3.73
CA ASN A 162 1.55 20.73 3.18
C ASN A 162 2.95 20.58 2.58
N GLU A 163 3.83 19.83 3.26
CA GLU A 163 5.19 19.52 2.82
C GLU A 163 5.53 18.04 3.03
N ILE A 164 6.44 17.51 2.21
CA ILE A 164 6.95 16.14 2.36
C ILE A 164 8.10 16.15 3.35
N ALA A 165 7.76 16.00 4.64
CA ALA A 165 8.67 16.20 5.76
C ALA A 165 8.68 15.05 6.79
N ILE A 166 9.77 14.97 7.56
CA ILE A 166 9.83 14.22 8.83
C ILE A 166 9.94 15.27 9.93
N SER A 167 8.89 15.39 10.75
CA SER A 167 8.75 16.51 11.69
C SER A 167 8.89 17.84 10.94
N LYS A 168 9.83 18.70 11.32
CA LYS A 168 10.10 19.99 10.66
C LYS A 168 11.15 19.94 9.54
N PHE A 169 11.66 18.75 9.21
CA PHE A 169 12.67 18.59 8.16
C PHE A 169 12.01 18.16 6.85
N ILE A 170 11.91 19.10 5.90
CA ILE A 170 11.44 18.83 4.53
C ILE A 170 12.55 18.06 3.80
N TYR A 171 12.27 16.80 3.43
CA TYR A 171 13.25 15.93 2.77
C TYR A 171 13.00 15.74 1.28
N PHE A 172 11.85 16.21 0.78
CA PHE A 172 11.52 16.14 -0.63
C PHE A 172 10.77 17.39 -1.06
N ASP A 173 11.25 18.01 -2.14
CA ASP A 173 10.62 19.20 -2.71
C ASP A 173 9.34 18.81 -3.46
N LYS A 174 8.20 19.35 -3.00
CA LYS A 174 6.90 19.10 -3.64
C LYS A 174 6.79 19.76 -5.01
N GLU A 175 7.45 20.90 -5.25
CA GLU A 175 7.44 21.54 -6.58
C GLU A 175 8.20 20.72 -7.62
N TYR A 176 9.25 20.02 -7.19
CA TYR A 176 9.90 19.01 -8.02
C TYR A 176 8.96 17.82 -8.29
N LEU A 177 8.25 17.32 -7.27
CA LEU A 177 7.28 16.24 -7.41
C LEU A 177 6.14 16.58 -8.39
N ARG A 178 5.65 17.83 -8.35
CA ARG A 178 4.53 18.34 -9.15
C ARG A 178 4.69 18.04 -10.64
N ARG A 179 5.93 18.04 -11.14
CA ARG A 179 6.30 17.75 -12.54
C ARG A 179 6.04 16.30 -12.97
N PHE A 180 5.94 15.39 -12.01
CA PHE A 180 5.69 13.96 -12.23
C PHE A 180 4.25 13.56 -11.92
N LYS A 181 3.37 14.53 -11.63
CA LYS A 181 1.94 14.27 -11.43
C LYS A 181 1.36 13.65 -12.70
N ALA A 182 0.66 12.53 -12.55
CA ALA A 182 -0.04 11.85 -13.62
C ALA A 182 -1.47 11.49 -13.18
N ARG A 183 -2.40 11.49 -14.12
CA ARG A 183 -3.75 10.94 -13.91
C ARG A 183 -3.66 9.43 -13.97
N VAL A 184 -4.26 8.77 -12.99
CA VAL A 184 -4.34 7.30 -12.92
C VAL A 184 -5.81 6.92 -12.86
N ASP A 185 -6.25 6.08 -13.81
CA ASP A 185 -7.59 5.54 -13.79
C ASP A 185 -7.64 4.31 -12.89
N LEU A 186 -8.46 4.38 -11.84
CA LEU A 186 -8.71 3.27 -10.93
C LEU A 186 -9.98 2.55 -11.42
N ASN A 187 -9.79 1.41 -12.10
CA ASN A 187 -10.87 0.54 -12.56
C ASN A 187 -11.52 -0.24 -11.41
#